data_AF-A0A352ARV0-F1
#
_entry.id   AF-A0A352ARV0-F1
#
_cell.length_a   1.000
_cell.length_b   1.000
_cell.length_c   1.000
_cell.angle_alpha   90.00
_cell.angle_beta   90.00
_cell.angle_gamma   90.00
#
_symmetry.space_group_name_H-M   'P 1'
#
loop_
_entity.id
_entity.type
_entity.pdbx_description
1 polymer ?
#
loop_
_entity_poly.entity_id
_entity_poly.type
_entity_poly.pdbx_seq_one_letter_code
_entity_poly.pdbx_strand_id
1 'polypeptide(L)'
;HSTEVYIPLNINESPFNVGLPIELPEFTLSQVQELARQHGQNWSQSLVEQLMAMVGGHPYLVEQAFSHYQINSHDSLAQLLQAAATDAGIYANHLRHLWRILQQYPDLAEALGQVVEADSPVRLESLQAYKLHSMGLVKKQGNEVRLSCNLYRQYFREHLGELR
;
A
#
# COMPACT_ATOMS: atom_id res chain seq x y z
N HIS A 1 25.91 6.02 27.72
CA HIS A 1 25.80 5.21 26.50
C HIS A 1 24.36 4.72 26.38
N SER A 2 23.61 5.24 25.41
CA SER A 2 22.37 4.68 24.83
C SER A 2 21.95 5.61 23.70
N THR A 3 22.66 5.52 22.57
CA THR A 3 22.17 6.06 21.30
C THR A 3 21.38 4.93 20.67
N GLU A 4 20.08 4.87 20.96
CA GLU A 4 19.16 4.19 20.05
C GLU A 4 19.33 4.88 18.69
N VAL A 5 19.80 4.11 17.71
CA VAL A 5 19.93 4.57 16.34
C VAL A 5 18.50 4.82 15.86
N TYR A 6 18.08 6.07 15.94
CA TYR A 6 16.86 6.56 15.31
C TYR A 6 17.04 6.30 13.82
N ILE A 7 16.34 5.30 13.28
CA ILE A 7 16.26 5.07 11.86
C ILE A 7 15.11 5.94 11.39
N PRO A 8 15.36 7.07 10.70
CA PRO A 8 14.29 7.89 10.16
C PRO A 8 13.73 7.11 8.96
N LEU A 9 12.80 6.20 9.22
CA LEU A 9 11.96 5.58 8.19
C LEU A 9 10.93 6.57 7.65
N ASN A 10 10.88 7.77 8.22
CA ASN A 10 10.14 8.87 7.67
C ASN A 10 10.97 9.48 6.52
N ILE A 11 10.69 9.01 5.31
CA ILE A 11 11.14 9.67 4.06
C ILE A 11 10.68 11.14 4.03
N ASN A 12 9.71 11.51 4.87
CA ASN A 12 9.22 12.86 5.08
C ASN A 12 9.77 13.54 6.35
N GLU A 13 10.85 13.10 6.99
CA GLU A 13 11.51 13.93 8.01
C GLU A 13 12.56 14.83 7.37
N SER A 14 12.06 15.71 6.51
CA SER A 14 12.73 16.98 6.28
C SER A 14 12.73 17.75 7.61
N PRO A 15 13.82 18.44 8.00
CA PRO A 15 13.81 19.33 9.16
C PRO A 15 12.79 20.49 9.02
N PHE A 16 12.17 20.62 7.84
CA PHE A 16 11.06 21.53 7.55
C PHE A 16 9.67 20.94 7.79
N ASN A 17 9.53 19.67 8.15
CA ASN A 17 8.25 19.04 8.51
C ASN A 17 7.89 19.28 9.98
N VAL A 18 8.06 20.52 10.43
CA VAL A 18 7.60 21.05 11.74
C VAL A 18 6.10 21.39 11.74
N GLY A 19 5.31 20.69 10.92
CA GLY A 19 3.86 20.84 10.82
C GLY A 19 3.12 19.76 11.61
N LEU A 20 1.85 20.01 11.96
CA LEU A 20 0.97 18.94 12.44
C LEU A 20 0.93 17.81 11.39
N PRO A 21 1.18 16.54 11.77
CA PRO A 21 1.03 15.44 10.84
C PRO A 21 -0.44 15.33 10.43
N ILE A 22 -0.73 15.59 9.15
CA ILE A 22 -2.04 15.35 8.56
C ILE A 22 -2.03 13.91 8.05
N GLU A 23 -2.76 13.04 8.75
CA GLU A 23 -3.01 11.70 8.26
C GLU A 23 -4.00 11.76 7.10
N LEU A 24 -3.60 11.25 5.93
CA LEU A 24 -4.46 11.14 4.76
C LEU A 24 -5.29 9.86 4.88
N PRO A 25 -6.60 9.95 5.18
CA PRO A 25 -7.42 8.76 5.27
C PRO A 25 -7.57 8.11 3.89
N GLU A 26 -7.91 6.83 3.91
CA GLU A 26 -8.31 6.15 2.69
C GLU A 26 -9.59 6.74 2.10
N PHE A 27 -9.67 6.67 0.77
CA PHE A 27 -10.90 6.96 0.07
C PHE A 27 -11.97 5.93 0.35
N THR A 28 -13.17 6.42 0.60
CA THR A 28 -14.40 5.60 0.59
C THR A 28 -14.78 5.26 -0.85
N LEU A 29 -15.65 4.26 -1.02
CA LEU A 29 -16.20 3.89 -2.32
C LEU A 29 -16.83 5.08 -3.07
N SER A 30 -17.55 5.95 -2.36
CA SER A 30 -18.14 7.15 -2.95
C SER A 30 -17.08 8.16 -3.40
N GLN A 31 -15.98 8.30 -2.65
CA GLN A 31 -14.88 9.18 -3.02
C GLN A 31 -14.11 8.65 -4.24
N VAL A 32 -13.87 7.34 -4.33
CA VAL A 32 -13.25 6.72 -5.52
C VAL A 32 -14.16 6.87 -6.74
N GLN A 33 -15.47 6.71 -6.58
CA GLN A 33 -16.43 6.88 -7.68
C GLN A 33 -16.50 8.34 -8.15
N GLU A 34 -16.46 9.31 -7.24
CA GLU A 34 -16.40 10.72 -7.60
C GLU A 34 -15.07 11.07 -8.28
N LEU A 35 -13.96 10.51 -7.79
CA LEU A 35 -12.66 10.70 -8.43
C LEU A 35 -12.64 10.15 -9.86
N ALA A 36 -13.23 8.97 -10.12
CA ALA A 36 -13.37 8.45 -11.47
C ALA A 36 -14.09 9.45 -12.41
N ARG A 37 -15.17 10.09 -11.93
CA ARG A 37 -15.90 11.12 -12.68
C ARG A 37 -15.04 12.34 -12.99
N GLN A 38 -14.26 12.81 -12.00
CA GLN A 38 -13.32 13.93 -12.19
C GLN A 38 -12.23 13.60 -13.21
N HIS A 39 -11.83 12.33 -13.29
CA HIS A 39 -10.92 11.82 -14.31
C HIS A 39 -11.60 11.53 -15.67
N GLY A 40 -12.87 11.91 -15.86
CA GLY A 40 -13.61 11.76 -17.11
C GLY A 40 -14.14 10.35 -17.36
N GLN A 41 -14.15 9.48 -16.34
CA GLN A 41 -14.52 8.08 -16.45
C GLN A 41 -15.88 7.82 -15.82
N ASN A 42 -16.80 7.23 -16.59
CA ASN A 42 -18.12 6.81 -16.10
C ASN A 42 -18.09 5.38 -15.56
N TRP A 43 -17.25 5.13 -14.55
CA TRP A 43 -17.15 3.79 -13.96
C TRP A 43 -18.42 3.41 -13.21
N SER A 44 -18.85 2.17 -13.41
CA SER A 44 -19.90 1.57 -12.59
C SER A 44 -19.37 1.33 -11.17
N GLN A 45 -20.28 1.24 -10.20
CA GLN A 45 -19.93 0.87 -8.84
C GLN A 45 -19.15 -0.45 -8.78
N SER A 46 -19.51 -1.44 -9.61
CA SER A 46 -18.80 -2.71 -9.69
C SER A 46 -17.33 -2.58 -10.12
N LEU A 47 -17.00 -1.67 -11.04
CA LEU A 47 -15.60 -1.42 -11.41
C LEU A 47 -14.83 -0.77 -10.27
N VAL A 48 -15.45 0.18 -9.56
CA VAL A 48 -14.86 0.80 -8.38
C VAL A 48 -14.60 -0.24 -7.29
N GLU A 49 -15.56 -1.12 -7.03
CA GLU A 49 -15.42 -2.23 -6.07
C GLU A 49 -14.29 -3.19 -6.47
N GLN A 50 -14.14 -3.52 -7.76
CA GLN A 50 -13.04 -4.35 -8.25
C GLN A 50 -11.67 -3.71 -8.03
N LEU A 51 -11.54 -2.41 -8.32
CA LEU A 51 -10.30 -1.67 -8.05
C LEU A 51 -10.01 -1.65 -6.55
N MET A 52 -11.01 -1.28 -5.73
CA MET A 52 -10.84 -1.20 -4.28
C MET A 52 -10.59 -2.56 -3.62
N ALA A 53 -11.08 -3.66 -4.19
CA ALA A 53 -10.74 -5.00 -3.74
C ALA A 53 -9.24 -5.30 -3.91
N MET A 54 -8.59 -4.71 -4.92
CA MET A 54 -7.15 -4.82 -5.12
C MET A 54 -6.37 -3.84 -4.25
N VAL A 55 -6.67 -2.54 -4.33
CA VAL A 55 -5.82 -1.47 -3.77
C VAL A 55 -6.35 -0.81 -2.51
N GLY A 56 -7.53 -1.24 -2.02
CA GLY A 56 -8.22 -0.57 -0.93
C GLY A 56 -8.68 0.83 -1.33
N GLY A 57 -8.64 1.76 -0.38
CA GLY A 57 -8.87 3.18 -0.64
C GLY A 57 -7.58 4.00 -0.67
N HIS A 58 -6.43 3.37 -0.91
CA HIS A 58 -5.13 4.04 -0.82
C HIS A 58 -5.02 5.16 -1.88
N PRO A 59 -4.97 6.46 -1.49
CA PRO A 59 -5.15 7.57 -2.43
C PRO A 59 -4.18 7.52 -3.61
N TYR A 60 -2.91 7.24 -3.36
CA TYR A 60 -1.89 7.13 -4.41
C TYR A 60 -2.15 5.96 -5.39
N LEU A 61 -2.53 4.77 -4.91
CA LEU A 61 -2.75 3.61 -5.78
C LEU A 61 -4.02 3.76 -6.63
N VAL A 62 -5.04 4.40 -6.05
CA VAL A 62 -6.28 4.74 -6.76
C VAL A 62 -6.00 5.77 -7.86
N GLU A 63 -5.25 6.83 -7.55
CA GLU A 63 -4.85 7.85 -8.52
C GLU A 63 -4.05 7.23 -9.67
N GLN A 64 -3.06 6.37 -9.37
CA GLN A 64 -2.27 5.70 -10.40
C GLN A 64 -3.12 4.85 -11.34
N ALA A 65 -4.16 4.19 -10.84
CA ALA A 65 -5.11 3.46 -11.68
C ALA A 65 -5.82 4.41 -12.65
N PHE A 66 -6.38 5.51 -12.15
CA PHE A 66 -7.12 6.46 -12.98
C PHE A 66 -6.23 7.18 -13.99
N SER A 67 -5.02 7.58 -13.60
CA SER A 67 -4.03 8.19 -14.48
C SER A 67 -3.60 7.23 -15.60
N HIS A 68 -3.39 5.93 -15.29
CA HIS A 68 -3.13 4.93 -16.32
C HIS A 68 -4.29 4.82 -17.32
N TYR A 69 -5.53 4.82 -16.83
CA TYR A 69 -6.72 4.74 -17.66
C TYR A 69 -6.96 5.93 -18.59
N GLN A 70 -6.55 7.13 -18.17
CA GLN A 70 -6.63 8.32 -19.02
C GLN A 70 -5.70 8.21 -20.24
N ILE A 71 -4.53 7.59 -20.05
CA ILE A 71 -3.52 7.43 -21.09
C ILE A 71 -3.86 6.22 -21.98
N ASN A 72 -4.34 5.12 -21.38
CA ASN A 72 -4.56 3.84 -22.03
C ASN A 72 -6.05 3.44 -22.03
N SER A 73 -6.88 4.25 -22.68
CA SER A 73 -8.36 4.11 -22.65
C SER A 73 -8.93 2.80 -23.23
N HIS A 74 -8.10 1.98 -23.88
CA HIS A 74 -8.50 0.69 -24.45
C HIS A 74 -8.29 -0.48 -23.49
N ASP A 75 -7.52 -0.29 -22.41
CA ASP A 75 -7.23 -1.35 -21.46
C ASP A 75 -8.42 -1.59 -20.53
N SER A 76 -8.73 -2.86 -20.28
CA SER A 76 -9.76 -3.24 -19.32
C SER A 76 -9.21 -3.31 -17.89
N LEU A 77 -10.10 -3.16 -16.90
CA LEU A 77 -9.69 -3.17 -15.49
C LEU A 77 -9.14 -4.53 -15.11
N ALA A 78 -9.76 -5.58 -15.63
CA ALA A 78 -9.31 -6.94 -15.45
C ALA A 78 -7.86 -7.14 -15.92
N GLN A 79 -7.49 -6.62 -17.09
CA GLN A 79 -6.11 -6.71 -17.60
C GLN A 79 -5.12 -5.95 -16.72
N LEU A 80 -5.48 -4.73 -16.30
CA LEU A 80 -4.66 -3.93 -15.40
C LEU A 80 -4.44 -4.65 -14.07
N LEU A 81 -5.51 -5.19 -13.47
CA LEU A 81 -5.47 -5.87 -12.19
C LEU A 81 -4.74 -7.23 -12.25
N GLN A 82 -4.72 -7.89 -13.41
CA GLN A 82 -3.98 -9.14 -13.59
C GLN A 82 -2.47 -8.94 -13.44
N ALA A 83 -1.92 -7.82 -13.92
CA ALA A 83 -0.51 -7.50 -13.80
C ALA A 83 -0.17 -6.64 -12.56
N ALA A 84 -1.19 -6.17 -11.82
CA ALA A 84 -1.03 -5.14 -10.79
C ALA A 84 0.05 -5.47 -9.74
N ALA A 85 0.07 -6.71 -9.25
CA ALA A 85 1.02 -7.19 -8.25
C ALA A 85 2.31 -7.76 -8.85
N THR A 86 2.72 -7.35 -10.05
CA THR A 86 3.92 -7.85 -10.73
C THR A 86 4.89 -6.72 -11.04
N ASP A 87 6.14 -7.06 -11.36
CA ASP A 87 7.16 -6.10 -11.81
C ASP A 87 6.87 -5.46 -13.18
N ALA A 88 5.86 -5.97 -13.91
CA ALA A 88 5.37 -5.40 -15.17
C ALA A 88 4.10 -4.53 -14.99
N GLY A 89 3.51 -4.54 -13.80
CA GLY A 89 2.28 -3.81 -13.50
C GLY A 89 2.47 -2.32 -13.30
N ILE A 90 1.36 -1.58 -13.29
CA ILE A 90 1.36 -0.12 -13.10
C ILE A 90 1.91 0.31 -11.74
N TYR A 91 1.89 -0.60 -10.75
CA TYR A 91 2.36 -0.37 -9.39
C TYR A 91 3.81 -0.81 -9.17
N ALA A 92 4.50 -1.34 -10.18
CA ALA A 92 5.81 -1.98 -10.02
C ALA A 92 6.86 -1.08 -9.36
N ASN A 93 6.93 0.20 -9.75
CA ASN A 93 7.88 1.14 -9.16
C ASN A 93 7.65 1.36 -7.66
N HIS A 94 6.39 1.46 -7.25
CA HIS A 94 6.00 1.63 -5.85
C HIS A 94 6.31 0.38 -5.04
N LEU A 95 5.92 -0.79 -5.55
CA LEU A 95 6.14 -2.08 -4.90
C LEU A 95 7.63 -2.40 -4.75
N ARG A 96 8.42 -2.18 -5.79
CA ARG A 96 9.88 -2.37 -5.76
C ARG A 96 10.58 -1.39 -4.82
N HIS A 97 10.08 -0.16 -4.72
CA HIS A 97 10.59 0.82 -3.75
C HIS A 97 10.38 0.32 -2.33
N LEU A 98 9.16 -0.12 -1.98
CA LEU A 98 8.84 -0.69 -0.68
C LEU A 98 9.68 -1.96 -0.40
N TRP A 99 9.85 -2.83 -1.40
CA TRP A 99 10.67 -4.03 -1.27
C TRP A 99 12.12 -3.73 -0.94
N ARG A 100 12.78 -2.80 -1.65
CA ARG A 100 14.15 -2.38 -1.32
C ARG A 100 14.30 -1.86 0.10
N ILE A 101 13.27 -1.22 0.65
CA ILE A 101 13.28 -0.76 2.05
C ILE A 101 13.22 -1.98 2.97
N LEU A 102 12.29 -2.91 2.73
CA LEU A 102 12.14 -4.12 3.56
C LEU A 102 13.39 -4.99 3.54
N GLN A 103 14.07 -5.12 2.41
CA GLN A 103 15.33 -5.86 2.30
C GLN A 103 16.46 -5.30 3.18
N GLN A 104 16.42 -4.01 3.52
CA GLN A 104 17.40 -3.40 4.43
C GLN A 104 17.08 -3.67 5.90
N TYR A 105 15.87 -4.14 6.21
CA TYR A 105 15.39 -4.36 7.58
C TYR A 105 14.72 -5.76 7.69
N PRO A 106 15.53 -6.83 7.83
CA PRO A 106 15.00 -8.21 7.90
C PRO A 106 13.91 -8.39 8.95
N ASP A 107 14.04 -7.78 10.14
CA ASP A 107 13.04 -7.84 11.19
C ASP A 107 11.68 -7.26 10.77
N LEU A 108 11.67 -6.21 9.93
CA LEU A 108 10.43 -5.65 9.38
C LEU A 108 9.86 -6.53 8.27
N ALA A 109 10.72 -7.15 7.45
CA ALA A 109 10.29 -8.08 6.41
C ALA A 109 9.64 -9.33 7.03
N GLU A 110 10.21 -9.86 8.11
CA GLU A 110 9.64 -10.97 8.87
C GLU A 110 8.29 -10.58 9.49
N ALA A 111 8.22 -9.41 10.14
CA ALA A 111 6.98 -8.90 10.72
C ALA A 111 5.89 -8.71 9.65
N LEU A 112 6.24 -8.17 8.47
CA LEU A 112 5.30 -8.07 7.34
C LEU A 112 4.85 -9.46 6.87
N GLY A 113 5.76 -10.44 6.82
CA GLY A 113 5.44 -11.83 6.47
C GLY A 113 4.38 -12.44 7.37
N GLN A 114 4.40 -12.16 8.67
CA GLN A 114 3.35 -12.58 9.60
C GLN A 114 1.97 -12.01 9.20
N VAL A 115 1.92 -10.74 8.80
CA VAL A 115 0.67 -10.08 8.38
C VAL A 115 0.21 -10.55 6.99
N VAL A 116 1.15 -10.85 6.08
CA VAL A 116 0.86 -11.33 4.72
C VAL A 116 0.26 -12.73 4.71
N GLU A 117 0.63 -13.57 5.67
CA GLU A 117 0.09 -14.93 5.80
C GLU A 117 -1.18 -15.00 6.63
N ALA A 118 -1.45 -14.00 7.48
CA ALA A 118 -2.62 -14.00 8.34
C ALA A 118 -3.91 -13.57 7.60
N ASP A 119 -5.01 -14.25 7.90
CA ASP A 119 -6.36 -13.86 7.47
C ASP A 119 -7.05 -12.90 8.46
N SER A 120 -6.56 -12.84 9.70
CA SER A 120 -7.03 -11.94 10.76
C SER A 120 -5.96 -10.91 11.15
N PRO A 121 -6.31 -9.81 11.83
CA PRO A 121 -5.33 -8.90 12.40
C PRO A 121 -4.32 -9.63 13.30
N VAL A 122 -3.07 -9.17 13.30
CA VAL A 122 -1.96 -9.76 14.05
C VAL A 122 -1.36 -8.71 14.97
N ARG A 123 -0.99 -9.12 16.18
CA ARG A 123 -0.22 -8.29 17.09
C ARG A 123 1.27 -8.37 16.76
N LEU A 124 1.86 -7.23 16.39
CA LEU A 124 3.29 -7.08 16.20
C LEU A 124 3.92 -6.33 17.38
N GLU A 125 5.25 -6.31 17.43
CA GLU A 125 5.98 -5.39 18.29
C GLU A 125 5.66 -3.93 17.89
N SER A 126 5.60 -3.03 18.87
CA SER A 126 5.11 -1.66 18.71
C SER A 126 5.87 -0.85 17.65
N LEU A 127 7.20 -0.96 17.63
CA LEU A 127 8.06 -0.27 16.66
C LEU A 127 7.89 -0.87 15.26
N GLN A 128 7.78 -2.19 15.12
CA GLN A 128 7.45 -2.85 13.85
C GLN A 128 6.08 -2.41 13.31
N ALA A 129 5.05 -2.45 14.15
CA ALA A 129 3.70 -2.02 13.80
C ALA A 129 3.67 -0.55 13.36
N TYR A 130 4.38 0.32 14.09
CA TYR A 130 4.49 1.74 13.75
C TYR A 130 5.17 1.93 12.39
N LYS A 131 6.33 1.31 12.16
CA LYS A 131 7.09 1.43 10.92
C LYS A 131 6.31 0.94 9.70
N LEU A 132 5.70 -0.25 9.79
CA LEU A 132 4.90 -0.81 8.69
C LEU A 132 3.65 0.06 8.41
N HIS A 133 3.05 0.64 9.46
CA HIS A 133 1.91 1.53 9.29
C HIS A 133 2.32 2.85 8.62
N SER A 134 3.44 3.45 9.03
CA SER A 134 3.99 4.67 8.42
C SER A 134 4.41 4.46 6.95
N MET A 135 4.75 3.24 6.57
CA MET A 135 4.98 2.85 5.17
C MET A 135 3.68 2.64 4.36
N GLY A 136 2.51 2.72 5.02
CA GLY A 136 1.21 2.45 4.41
C GLY A 136 0.92 0.97 4.16
N LEU A 137 1.81 0.05 4.57
CA LEU A 137 1.68 -1.39 4.32
C LEU A 137 0.58 -2.04 5.17
N VAL A 138 0.37 -1.52 6.38
CA VAL A 138 -0.63 -2.03 7.33
C VAL A 138 -1.50 -0.92 7.92
N LYS A 139 -2.70 -1.32 8.35
CA LYS A 139 -3.65 -0.52 9.11
C LYS A 139 -3.70 -1.00 10.55
N LYS A 140 -3.84 -0.08 11.48
CA LYS A 140 -4.05 -0.39 12.90
C LYS A 140 -5.51 -0.75 13.15
N GLN A 141 -5.72 -1.79 13.95
CA GLN A 141 -7.02 -2.21 14.46
C GLN A 141 -6.86 -2.50 15.96
N GLY A 142 -7.11 -1.49 16.80
CA GLY A 142 -6.75 -1.56 18.21
C GLY A 142 -5.23 -1.73 18.40
N ASN A 143 -4.82 -2.81 19.06
CA ASN A 143 -3.41 -3.16 19.29
C ASN A 143 -2.85 -4.14 18.24
N GLU A 144 -3.61 -4.40 17.20
CA GLU A 144 -3.25 -5.32 16.12
C GLU A 144 -3.12 -4.55 14.81
N VAL A 145 -2.54 -5.20 13.80
CA VAL A 145 -2.43 -4.66 12.45
C VAL A 145 -2.97 -5.66 11.43
N ARG A 146 -3.48 -5.13 10.32
CA ARG A 146 -3.89 -5.89 9.15
C ARG A 146 -3.29 -5.26 7.90
N LEU A 147 -3.07 -6.05 6.85
CA LEU A 147 -2.63 -5.52 5.56
C LEU A 147 -3.58 -4.43 5.05
N SER A 148 -2.99 -3.39 4.44
CA SER A 148 -3.75 -2.26 3.91
C SER A 148 -4.61 -2.64 2.71
N CYS A 149 -4.08 -3.47 1.80
CA CYS A 149 -4.78 -3.89 0.58
C CYS A 149 -4.27 -5.23 0.05
N ASN A 150 -5.01 -5.82 -0.90
CA ASN A 150 -4.69 -7.11 -1.49
C ASN A 150 -3.48 -7.05 -2.43
N LEU A 151 -3.23 -5.91 -3.06
CA LEU A 151 -2.05 -5.66 -3.89
C LEU A 151 -0.76 -6.01 -3.13
N TYR A 152 -0.64 -5.51 -1.89
CA TYR A 152 0.50 -5.80 -1.03
C TYR A 152 0.55 -7.27 -0.62
N ARG A 153 -0.60 -7.90 -0.34
CA ARG A 153 -0.65 -9.33 -0.03
C ARG A 153 -0.07 -10.16 -1.18
N GLN A 154 -0.51 -9.92 -2.41
CA GLN A 154 -0.08 -10.67 -3.58
C GLN A 154 1.42 -10.48 -3.84
N TYR A 155 1.87 -9.23 -3.91
CA TYR A 155 3.27 -8.92 -4.24
C TYR A 155 4.25 -9.44 -3.18
N PHE A 156 4.02 -9.15 -1.90
CA PHE A 156 4.97 -9.52 -0.85
C PHE A 156 4.92 -11.01 -0.50
N ARG A 157 3.82 -11.72 -0.74
CA ARG A 157 3.77 -13.18 -0.55
C ARG A 157 4.75 -13.90 -1.47
N GLU A 158 4.83 -13.46 -2.73
CA GLU A 158 5.78 -14.01 -3.71
C GLU A 158 7.23 -13.74 -3.28
N HIS A 159 7.56 -12.47 -3.03
CA HIS A 159 8.93 -12.04 -2.72
C HIS A 159 9.46 -12.54 -1.37
N LEU A 160 8.60 -12.64 -0.36
CA LEU A 160 8.99 -13.22 0.94
C LEU A 160 9.14 -14.74 0.86
N GLY A 161 8.48 -15.40 -0.11
CA GLY A 161 8.67 -16.81 -0.40
C GLY A 161 10.06 -17.12 -0.97
N GLU A 162 10.65 -16.19 -1.73
CA GLU A 162 12.00 -16.32 -2.30
C GLU A 162 13.13 -16.17 -1.28
N LEU A 163 12.86 -15.58 -0.11
CA LEU A 163 13.83 -15.43 0.98
C LEU A 163 13.97 -16.67 1.87
N ARG A 164 13.18 -17.72 1.63
CA ARG A 164 13.16 -18.96 2.43
C ARG A 164 14.07 -20.05 1.88
#